data_AF-A0A6B3F8M0-F1
#
_entry.id   AF-A0A6B3F8M0-F1
#
_cell.length_a   1.000
_cell.length_b   1.000
_cell.length_c   1.000
_cell.angle_alpha   90.00
_cell.angle_beta   90.00
_cell.angle_gamma   90.00
#
_symmetry.space_group_name_H-M   'P 1'
#
loop_
_entity.id
_entity.type
_entity.pdbx_description
1 polymer ?
#
loop_
_entity_poly.entity_id
_entity_poly.type
_entity_poly.pdbx_seq_one_letter_code
_entity_poly.pdbx_strand_id
1 'polypeptide(L)' 'MIHEVDEVVKSLLGGGGLAGTGIDISFEAPSRDWAARRTGPSVNVYLYDIREDVNRRQRGQV' A
#
# COMPACT_ATOMS: atom_id res chain seq x y z
N MET A 1 2.03 2.92 12.62
CA MET A 1 2.85 1.70 12.65
C MET A 1 2.73 0.97 11.32
N ILE A 2 1.82 0.00 11.09
CA ILE A 2 1.78 -0.60 9.73
C ILE A 2 1.15 0.32 8.67
N HIS A 3 0.17 1.14 9.04
CA HIS A 3 -0.43 2.16 8.16
C HIS A 3 0.57 3.22 7.68
N GLU A 4 1.72 3.40 8.35
CA GLU A 4 2.74 4.34 7.87
C GLU A 4 3.41 3.82 6.60
N VAL A 5 3.37 2.49 6.36
CA VAL A 5 3.79 1.90 5.09
C VAL A 5 2.89 2.39 3.97
N ASP A 6 1.58 2.48 4.19
CA ASP A 6 0.63 2.98 3.20
C ASP A 6 0.94 4.42 2.83
N GLU A 7 1.21 5.28 3.82
CA GLU A 7 1.59 6.68 3.59
C GLU A 7 2.92 6.82 2.82
N VAL A 8 3.92 6.01 3.16
CA VAL A 8 5.21 6.00 2.43
C VAL A 8 5.02 5.53 1.00
N VAL A 9 4.28 4.44 0.77
CA VAL A 9 4.01 3.92 -0.57
C VAL A 9 3.20 4.93 -1.39
N LYS A 10 2.20 5.58 -0.77
CA LYS A 10 1.42 6.65 -1.40
C LYS A 10 2.30 7.82 -1.82
N SER A 11 3.23 8.25 -0.97
CA SER A 11 4.20 9.30 -1.31
C SER A 11 5.13 8.89 -2.45
N LEU A 12 5.62 7.65 -2.46
CA LEU A 12 6.51 7.14 -3.52
C LEU A 12 5.80 7.09 -4.87
N LEU A 13 4.54 6.63 -4.89
CA LEU A 13 3.75 6.53 -6.11
C LEU A 13 3.29 7.91 -6.60
N GLY A 14 2.75 8.73 -5.71
CA GLY A 14 2.23 10.06 -6.03
C GLY A 14 3.31 11.09 -6.35
N GLY A 15 4.49 10.99 -5.74
CA GLY A 15 5.65 11.83 -6.05
C GLY A 15 6.52 11.27 -7.19
N GLY A 16 6.29 10.03 -7.61
CA GLY A 16 7.06 9.32 -8.63
C GLY A 16 6.24 9.04 -9.88
N GLY A 17 6.18 7.77 -10.27
CA GLY A 17 5.67 7.33 -11.59
C GLY A 17 4.20 7.64 -11.88
N LEU A 18 3.39 8.02 -10.88
CA LEU A 18 2.00 8.42 -11.08
C LEU A 18 1.78 9.93 -10.94
N ALA A 19 2.83 10.71 -10.68
CA ALA A 19 2.73 12.16 -10.55
C ALA A 19 2.13 12.80 -11.82
N GLY A 20 1.08 13.59 -11.66
CA GLY A 20 0.42 14.32 -12.76
C GLY A 20 -0.42 13.46 -13.72
N THR A 21 -0.56 12.16 -13.47
CA THR A 21 -1.34 11.25 -14.34
C THR A 21 -2.86 11.34 -14.10
N GLY A 22 -3.29 11.89 -12.97
CA GLY A 22 -4.70 11.89 -12.55
C GLY A 22 -5.24 10.50 -12.17
N ILE A 23 -4.36 9.51 -11.99
CA ILE A 23 -4.72 8.16 -11.54
C ILE A 23 -4.91 8.16 -10.02
N ASP A 24 -6.04 7.64 -9.56
CA ASP A 24 -6.33 7.49 -8.13
C ASP A 24 -5.56 6.33 -7.50
N ILE A 25 -5.07 6.51 -6.28
CA ILE A 25 -4.36 5.48 -5.50
C ILE A 25 -5.20 5.09 -4.28
N SER A 26 -5.50 3.80 -4.15
CA SER A 26 -6.28 3.20 -3.07
C SER A 26 -5.45 2.17 -2.30
N PHE A 27 -5.77 1.97 -1.01
CA PHE A 27 -5.20 0.92 -0.16
C PHE A 27 -6.26 -0.01 0.45
N GLU A 28 -7.51 0.11 -0.02
CA GLU A 28 -8.62 -0.73 0.43
C GLU A 28 -8.50 -2.17 -0.09
N ALA A 29 -9.09 -3.11 0.64
CA ALA A 29 -9.24 -4.48 0.15
C ALA A 29 -9.96 -4.50 -1.21
N PRO A 30 -9.43 -5.23 -2.22
CA PRO A 30 -10.01 -5.27 -3.56
C PRO A 30 -11.27 -6.15 -3.56
N SER A 31 -12.38 -5.57 -3.08
CA SER A 31 -13.70 -6.20 -3.04
C SER A 31 -14.53 -5.86 -4.28
N ARG A 32 -15.66 -6.57 -4.47
CA ARG A 32 -16.63 -6.24 -5.54
C ARG A 32 -17.19 -4.84 -5.38
N ASP A 33 -17.52 -4.46 -4.14
CA ASP A 33 -18.04 -3.13 -3.82
C ASP A 33 -17.01 -2.04 -4.09
N TRP A 34 -15.75 -2.27 -3.71
CA TRP A 34 -14.65 -1.37 -4.06
C TRP A 34 -14.54 -1.20 -5.58
N ALA A 35 -14.53 -2.30 -6.33
CA ALA A 35 -14.38 -2.26 -7.77
C ALA A 35 -15.53 -1.51 -8.47
N ALA A 36 -16.75 -1.59 -7.91
CA ALA A 36 -17.95 -0.92 -8.42
C ALA A 36 -17.97 0.60 -8.13
N ARG A 37 -17.25 1.07 -7.10
CA ARG A 37 -17.17 2.51 -6.76
C ARG A 37 -16.19 3.31 -7.61
N ARG A 38 -15.37 2.65 -8.44
CA ARG A 38 -14.33 3.32 -9.25
C ARG A 38 -14.94 4.11 -10.39
N THR A 39 -14.56 5.38 -10.49
CA THR A 39 -15.05 6.32 -11.51
C THR A 39 -14.04 6.58 -12.62
N GLY A 40 -12.80 6.10 -12.49
CA GLY A 40 -11.72 6.31 -13.45
C GLY A 40 -10.53 5.37 -13.25
N PRO A 41 -9.43 5.58 -14.02
CA PRO A 41 -8.20 4.83 -13.87
C PRO A 41 -7.67 4.89 -12.44
N SER A 42 -7.44 3.73 -11.85
CA SER A 42 -7.10 3.63 -10.43
C SER A 42 -6.15 2.47 -10.18
N VAL A 43 -5.19 2.68 -9.29
CA VAL A 43 -4.24 1.67 -8.80
C VAL A 43 -4.60 1.36 -7.36
N ASN A 44 -4.86 0.08 -7.07
CA ASN A 44 -5.09 -0.37 -5.70
C ASN A 44 -3.88 -1.12 -5.17
N VAL A 45 -3.33 -0.64 -4.07
CA VAL A 45 -2.20 -1.24 -3.38
C VAL A 45 -2.72 -1.96 -2.15
N TYR A 46 -2.92 -3.27 -2.28
CA TYR A 46 -3.43 -4.09 -1.18
C TYR A 46 -2.31 -4.89 -0.52
N LEU A 47 -2.19 -4.77 0.80
CA LEU A 47 -1.30 -5.62 1.59
C LEU A 47 -1.93 -7.02 1.73
N TYR A 48 -1.51 -7.94 0.87
CA TYR A 48 -2.01 -9.32 0.90
C TYR A 48 -1.58 -10.11 2.14
N ASP A 49 -0.30 -10.00 2.50
CA ASP A 49 0.29 -10.74 3.60
C ASP A 49 1.46 -9.97 4.19
N ILE A 50 1.71 -10.17 5.47
CA ILE A 50 2.88 -9.65 6.18
C ILE A 50 3.46 -10.76 7.05
N ARG A 51 4.74 -11.04 6.83
CA ARG A 51 5.49 -12.05 7.60
C ARG A 51 6.73 -11.43 8.18
N GLU A 52 7.06 -11.86 9.38
CA GLU A 52 8.34 -11.51 9.98
C GLU A 52 9.48 -12.22 9.24
N ASP A 53 10.52 -11.46 8.91
CA ASP A 53 11.80 -12.03 8.51
C ASP A 53 12.59 -12.46 9.75
N VAL A 54 12.55 -13.77 10.03
CA VAL A 54 13.19 -14.36 11.22
C VAL A 54 14.71 -14.21 11.23
N ASN A 55 15.35 -13.99 10.09
CA ASN A 55 16.80 -13.77 10.03
C ASN A 55 17.20 -12.42 10.62
N ARG A 56 16.29 -11.45 10.61
CA ARG A 56 16.49 -10.11 11.18
C ARG A 56 16.06 -10.03 12.64
N ARG A 57 15.51 -11.11 13.20
CA ARG A 57 15.06 -11.15 14.59
C ARG A 57 16.26 -11.05 15.53
N GLN A 58 16.27 -10.01 16.35
CA GLN A 58 17.23 -9.85 17.45
C GLN A 58 16.52 -10.10 18.77
N ARG A 59 17.15 -10.85 19.67
CA ARG A 59 16.73 -10.97 21.07
C ARG A 59 17.84 -10.33 21.90
N GLY A 60 17.49 -9.47 22.85
CA GLY A 60 18.48 -8.92 23.78
C GLY A 60 19.22 -10.06 24.47
N GLN A 61 20.55 -9.94 24.61
CA GLN A 61 21.31 -10.84 25.49
C GLN A 61 20.76 -10.70 26.91
N VAL A 62 20.43 -11.83 27.53
CA VAL A 62 20.08 -11.93 28.96
C VAL A 62 21.35 -11.90 29.77
#